data_AF-A0A174X5I1-F1
#
_entry.id   AF-A0A174X5I1-F1
#
_cell.length_a   1.000
_cell.length_b   1.000
_cell.length_c   1.000
_cell.angle_alpha   90.00
_cell.angle_beta   90.00
_cell.angle_gamma   90.00
#
_symmetry.space_group_name_H-M   'P 1'
#
loop_
_entity.id
_entity.type
_entity.pdbx_description
1 polymer ?
#
loop_
_entity_poly.entity_id
_entity_poly.type
_entity_poly.pdbx_seq_one_letter_code
_entity_poly.pdbx_strand_id
1 'polypeptide(L)'
;MPNKQQKRERDRQDVVLFFELIQIAIGNRAHLSFPPNNIQWNNAFTIASQQSLIGITFVGLNKIPKSQMPNELLILKWFGMTELLVKRNKILNLQCEEVQKTLNECGLYNCILKGQSIGAYYGDIDVWFDGNIIKTIK
;
A
#
# COMPACT_ATOMS: atom_id res chain seq x y z
N MET A 1 19.81 -22.04 -20.02
CA MET A 1 19.18 -20.70 -19.98
C MET A 1 17.71 -20.84 -20.33
N PRO A 2 16.78 -20.18 -19.62
CA PRO A 2 15.35 -20.28 -19.93
C PRO A 2 15.03 -19.65 -21.29
N ASN A 3 14.16 -20.30 -22.07
CA ASN A 3 13.74 -19.82 -23.39
C ASN A 3 12.91 -18.52 -23.28
N LYS A 4 12.93 -17.65 -24.32
CA LYS A 4 12.19 -16.37 -24.37
C LYS A 4 10.70 -16.51 -24.03
N GLN A 5 10.06 -17.60 -24.42
CA GLN A 5 8.66 -17.88 -24.06
C GLN A 5 8.49 -18.18 -22.57
N GLN A 6 9.37 -18.99 -21.97
CA GLN A 6 9.34 -19.31 -20.54
C GLN A 6 9.64 -18.08 -19.67
N LYS A 7 10.50 -17.17 -20.14
CA LYS A 7 10.73 -15.90 -19.46
C LYS A 7 9.45 -15.04 -19.44
N ARG A 8 8.81 -14.85 -20.60
CA ARG A 8 7.57 -14.07 -20.71
C ARG A 8 6.43 -14.62 -19.86
N GLU A 9 6.26 -15.94 -19.82
CA GLU A 9 5.20 -16.55 -19.00
C GLU A 9 5.45 -16.38 -17.49
N ARG A 10 6.71 -16.44 -17.05
CA ARG A 10 7.06 -16.14 -15.66
C ARG A 10 6.83 -14.67 -15.31
N ASP A 11 7.28 -13.74 -16.16
CA ASP A 11 7.05 -12.31 -15.97
C ASP A 11 5.54 -12.00 -15.87
N ARG A 12 4.71 -12.72 -16.64
CA ARG A 12 3.25 -12.64 -16.55
C ARG A 12 2.73 -13.12 -15.19
N GLN A 13 3.20 -14.27 -14.69
CA GLN A 13 2.76 -14.80 -13.41
C GLN A 13 3.16 -13.91 -12.22
N ASP A 14 4.31 -13.25 -12.29
CA ASP A 14 4.76 -12.30 -11.25
C ASP A 14 3.78 -11.11 -11.12
N VAL A 15 3.38 -10.56 -12.27
CA VAL A 15 2.39 -9.47 -12.34
C VAL A 15 1.02 -9.94 -11.88
N VAL A 16 0.61 -11.17 -12.26
CA VAL A 16 -0.64 -11.76 -11.76
C VAL A 16 -0.61 -11.83 -10.24
N LEU A 17 0.43 -12.42 -9.63
CA LEU A 17 0.54 -12.51 -8.17
C LEU A 17 0.40 -11.14 -7.49
N PHE A 18 1.09 -10.11 -8.01
CA PHE A 18 0.99 -8.74 -7.51
C PHE A 18 -0.45 -8.21 -7.54
N PHE A 19 -1.17 -8.36 -8.67
CA PHE A 19 -2.56 -7.94 -8.77
C PHE A 19 -3.50 -8.75 -7.87
N GLU A 20 -3.26 -10.04 -7.71
CA GLU A 20 -4.06 -10.89 -6.82
C GLU A 20 -3.95 -10.45 -5.37
N LEU A 21 -2.74 -10.09 -4.91
CA LEU A 21 -2.55 -9.54 -3.57
C LEU A 21 -3.33 -8.23 -3.37
N ILE A 22 -3.39 -7.37 -4.38
CA ILE A 22 -4.22 -6.14 -4.33
C ILE A 22 -5.70 -6.49 -4.24
N GLN A 23 -6.18 -7.40 -5.11
CA GLN A 23 -7.58 -7.84 -5.11
C GLN A 23 -7.99 -8.44 -3.77
N ILE A 24 -7.10 -9.22 -3.14
CA ILE A 24 -7.32 -9.80 -1.82
C ILE A 24 -7.32 -8.72 -0.74
N ALA A 25 -6.40 -7.75 -0.82
CA ALA A 25 -6.34 -6.63 0.13
C ALA A 25 -7.67 -5.86 0.19
N ILE A 26 -8.26 -5.59 -0.97
CA ILE A 26 -9.54 -4.84 -1.11
C ILE A 26 -10.79 -5.72 -1.00
N GLY A 27 -10.65 -7.03 -0.79
CA GLY A 27 -11.79 -7.94 -0.55
C GLY A 27 -12.50 -8.47 -1.80
N ASN A 28 -11.94 -8.26 -2.99
CA ASN A 28 -12.52 -8.77 -4.26
C ASN A 28 -12.12 -10.22 -4.57
N ARG A 29 -11.25 -10.81 -3.75
CA ARG A 29 -10.70 -12.16 -3.93
C ARG A 29 -10.32 -12.74 -2.57
N ALA A 30 -10.48 -14.06 -2.41
CA ALA A 30 -10.18 -14.76 -1.16
C ALA A 30 -8.87 -15.57 -1.17
N HIS A 31 -8.38 -15.97 -2.35
CA HIS A 31 -7.22 -16.86 -2.48
C HIS A 31 -6.42 -16.58 -3.75
N LEU A 32 -5.15 -17.02 -3.75
CA LEU A 32 -4.29 -16.97 -4.94
C LEU A 32 -4.75 -18.02 -5.96
N SER A 33 -4.65 -17.70 -7.27
CA SER A 33 -5.08 -18.62 -8.34
C SER A 33 -4.07 -19.74 -8.64
N PHE A 34 -2.84 -19.60 -8.16
CA PHE A 34 -1.79 -20.59 -8.31
C PHE A 34 -0.83 -20.54 -7.11
N PRO A 35 -0.09 -21.62 -6.82
CA PRO A 35 0.92 -21.64 -5.76
C PRO A 35 2.23 -20.97 -6.24
N PRO A 36 2.60 -19.76 -5.78
CA PRO A 36 3.78 -19.08 -6.29
C PRO A 36 5.06 -19.63 -5.65
N ASN A 37 6.13 -19.70 -6.43
CA ASN A 37 7.46 -20.08 -5.93
C ASN A 37 8.21 -18.87 -5.33
N ASN A 38 9.34 -19.14 -4.66
CA ASN A 38 10.15 -18.11 -4.00
C ASN A 38 10.60 -16.97 -4.93
N ILE A 39 10.87 -17.23 -6.20
CA ILE A 39 11.29 -16.19 -7.16
C ILE A 39 10.11 -15.25 -7.43
N GLN A 40 8.92 -15.82 -7.69
CA GLN A 40 7.71 -15.05 -7.98
C GLN A 40 7.32 -14.16 -6.79
N TRP A 41 7.43 -14.69 -5.58
CA TRP A 41 7.21 -13.90 -4.37
C TRP A 41 8.18 -12.73 -4.23
N ASN A 42 9.48 -12.93 -4.48
CA ASN A 42 10.46 -11.84 -4.45
C ASN A 42 10.21 -10.80 -5.56
N ASN A 43 9.76 -11.24 -6.73
CA ASN A 43 9.42 -10.35 -7.83
C ASN A 43 8.16 -9.54 -7.49
N ALA A 44 7.12 -10.16 -6.94
CA ALA A 44 5.92 -9.46 -6.47
C ALA A 44 6.23 -8.43 -5.37
N PHE A 45 7.15 -8.74 -4.43
CA PHE A 45 7.68 -7.76 -3.47
C PHE A 45 8.31 -6.56 -4.18
N THR A 46 9.15 -6.83 -5.18
CA THR A 46 9.87 -5.80 -5.93
C THR A 46 8.91 -4.92 -6.71
N ILE A 47 7.91 -5.51 -7.37
CA ILE A 47 6.85 -4.77 -8.08
C ILE A 47 6.06 -3.91 -7.08
N ALA A 48 5.64 -4.48 -5.95
CA ALA A 48 4.92 -3.74 -4.92
C ALA A 48 5.73 -2.56 -4.36
N SER A 49 7.05 -2.74 -4.19
CA SER A 49 7.96 -1.66 -3.79
C SER A 49 8.03 -0.55 -4.84
N GLN A 50 8.22 -0.91 -6.12
CA GLN A 50 8.30 0.05 -7.23
C GLN A 50 6.99 0.84 -7.42
N GLN A 51 5.84 0.21 -7.16
CA GLN A 51 4.53 0.83 -7.28
C GLN A 51 4.05 1.50 -5.98
N SER A 52 4.88 1.59 -4.93
CA SER A 52 4.49 2.14 -3.61
C SER A 52 3.28 1.45 -2.95
N LEU A 53 3.11 0.15 -3.20
CA LEU A 53 1.98 -0.67 -2.75
C LEU A 53 2.39 -1.76 -1.76
N ILE A 54 3.53 -1.63 -1.08
CA ILE A 54 3.97 -2.59 -0.05
C ILE A 54 2.92 -2.74 1.06
N GLY A 55 2.41 -1.64 1.62
CA GLY A 55 1.42 -1.70 2.70
C GLY A 55 0.12 -2.39 2.26
N ILE A 56 -0.38 -2.08 1.06
CA ILE A 56 -1.59 -2.70 0.51
C ILE A 56 -1.39 -4.19 0.23
N THR A 57 -0.29 -4.54 -0.44
CA THR A 57 0.02 -5.95 -0.72
C THR A 57 0.30 -6.76 0.55
N PHE A 58 0.80 -6.12 1.62
CA PHE A 58 0.91 -6.76 2.94
C PHE A 58 -0.45 -7.01 3.58
N VAL A 59 -1.43 -6.12 3.42
CA VAL A 59 -2.82 -6.41 3.84
C VAL A 59 -3.36 -7.62 3.07
N GLY A 60 -3.12 -7.69 1.76
CA GLY A 60 -3.46 -8.87 0.96
C GLY A 60 -2.79 -10.14 1.47
N LEU A 61 -1.49 -10.07 1.76
CA LEU A 61 -0.70 -11.17 2.32
C LEU A 61 -1.26 -11.67 3.66
N ASN A 62 -1.75 -10.80 4.54
CA ASN A 62 -2.32 -11.21 5.83
C ASN A 62 -3.72 -11.85 5.70
N LYS A 63 -4.37 -11.75 4.53
CA LYS A 63 -5.71 -12.30 4.28
C LYS A 63 -5.70 -13.63 3.53
N ILE A 64 -4.57 -14.05 2.94
CA ILE A 64 -4.51 -15.33 2.23
C ILE A 64 -4.50 -16.51 3.22
N PRO A 65 -4.98 -17.71 2.80
CA PRO A 65 -4.85 -18.92 3.60
C PRO A 65 -3.40 -19.24 3.95
N LYS A 66 -3.15 -19.75 5.17
CA LYS A 66 -1.80 -20.13 5.62
C LYS A 66 -1.07 -21.09 4.68
N SER A 67 -1.81 -21.95 3.97
CA SER A 67 -1.26 -22.88 2.98
C SER A 67 -0.70 -22.21 1.73
N GLN A 68 -1.03 -20.94 1.48
CA GLN A 68 -0.56 -20.15 0.34
C GLN A 68 0.48 -19.10 0.72
N MET A 69 0.93 -19.08 1.99
CA MET A 69 1.88 -18.08 2.48
C MET A 69 3.29 -18.30 1.90
N PRO A 70 4.04 -17.22 1.65
CA PRO A 70 5.47 -17.32 1.34
C PRO A 70 6.27 -17.77 2.57
N ASN A 71 7.57 -17.95 2.37
CA ASN A 71 8.48 -18.21 3.48
C ASN A 71 8.49 -17.07 4.51
N GLU A 72 8.78 -17.43 5.77
CA GLU A 72 8.71 -16.53 6.93
C GLU A 72 9.62 -15.31 6.80
N LEU A 73 10.84 -15.48 6.28
CA LEU A 73 11.78 -14.39 6.09
C LEU A 73 11.21 -13.29 5.18
N LEU A 74 10.48 -13.69 4.14
CA LEU A 74 9.88 -12.76 3.21
C LEU A 74 8.65 -12.06 3.82
N ILE A 75 7.86 -12.76 4.64
CA ILE A 75 6.78 -12.15 5.43
C ILE A 75 7.34 -11.06 6.35
N LEU A 76 8.43 -11.36 7.08
CA LEU A 76 9.11 -10.41 7.96
C LEU A 76 9.63 -9.19 7.19
N LYS A 77 10.13 -9.38 5.96
CA LYS A 77 10.55 -8.28 5.09
C LYS A 77 9.40 -7.35 4.75
N TRP A 78 8.23 -7.90 4.37
CA TRP A 78 7.02 -7.11 4.10
C TRP A 78 6.54 -6.36 5.34
N PHE A 79 6.51 -7.04 6.49
CA PHE A 79 6.13 -6.46 7.77
C PHE A 79 7.04 -5.28 8.12
N GLY A 80 8.36 -5.49 8.14
CA GLY A 80 9.32 -4.44 8.51
C GLY A 80 9.24 -3.21 7.61
N MET A 81 9.04 -3.40 6.31
CA MET A 81 8.85 -2.28 5.38
C MET A 81 7.51 -1.56 5.60
N THR A 82 6.44 -2.29 5.90
CA THR A 82 5.14 -1.69 6.22
C THR A 82 5.21 -0.85 7.50
N GLU A 83 5.85 -1.37 8.55
CA GLU A 83 6.07 -0.63 9.80
C GLU A 83 6.92 0.63 9.58
N LEU A 84 7.94 0.55 8.72
CA LEU A 84 8.73 1.72 8.35
C LEU A 84 7.88 2.77 7.62
N LEU A 85 6.98 2.37 6.71
CA LEU A 85 6.05 3.28 6.04
C LEU A 85 5.11 3.95 7.03
N VAL A 86 4.53 3.19 7.98
CA VAL A 86 3.67 3.74 9.03
C VAL A 86 4.42 4.77 9.89
N LYS A 87 5.66 4.46 10.31
CA LYS A 87 6.49 5.40 11.08
C LYS A 87 6.80 6.67 10.28
N ARG A 88 7.18 6.54 9.01
CA ARG A 88 7.47 7.69 8.14
C ARG A 88 6.25 8.58 7.94
N ASN A 89 5.07 8.00 7.75
CA ASN A 89 3.83 8.78 7.65
C ASN A 89 3.55 9.58 8.93
N LYS A 90 3.77 9.01 10.11
CA LYS A 90 3.63 9.74 11.39
C LYS A 90 4.60 10.92 11.48
N ILE A 91 5.86 10.72 11.10
CA ILE A 91 6.87 11.79 11.10
C ILE A 91 6.48 12.90 10.11
N LEU A 92 6.05 12.53 8.90
CA LEU A 92 5.62 13.50 7.89
C LEU A 92 4.43 14.35 8.38
N ASN A 93 3.48 13.75 9.10
CA ASN A 93 2.37 14.50 9.69
C ASN A 93 2.83 15.56 10.68
N LEU A 94 3.77 15.21 11.58
CA LEU A 94 4.34 16.16 12.54
C LEU A 94 5.12 17.28 11.83
N GLN A 95 5.87 16.96 10.77
CA GLN A 95 6.59 17.95 9.99
C GLN A 95 5.65 18.90 9.23
N CYS A 96 4.53 18.39 8.71
CA CYS A 96 3.50 19.23 8.12
C CYS A 96 2.89 20.21 9.13
N GLU A 97 2.69 19.80 10.38
CA GLU A 97 2.23 20.69 11.46
C GLU A 97 3.27 21.77 11.78
N GLU A 98 4.53 21.37 11.95
CA GLU A 98 5.64 22.29 12.25
C GLU A 98 5.81 23.36 11.17
N VAL A 99 5.84 22.96 9.89
CA VAL A 99 5.98 23.90 8.77
C VAL A 99 4.80 24.88 8.70
N GLN A 100 3.56 24.41 8.88
CA GLN A 100 2.39 25.29 8.89
C GLN A 100 2.48 26.31 10.02
N LYS A 101 2.91 25.89 11.21
CA LYS A 101 3.10 26.77 12.37
C LYS A 101 4.14 27.85 12.07
N THR A 102 5.32 27.49 11.55
CA THR A 102 6.36 28.46 11.20
C THR A 102 5.89 29.48 10.17
N LEU A 103 5.17 29.05 9.13
CA LEU A 103 4.64 29.96 8.12
C LEU A 103 3.61 30.93 8.71
N ASN A 104 2.74 30.45 9.60
CA ASN A 104 1.76 31.29 10.30
C ASN A 104 2.45 32.33 11.20
N GLU A 105 3.52 31.96 11.91
CA GLU A 105 4.31 32.88 12.74
C GLU A 105 5.01 33.97 11.90
N CYS A 106 5.31 33.69 10.63
CA CYS A 106 5.79 34.69 9.67
C CYS A 106 4.67 35.55 9.04
N GLY A 107 3.41 35.37 9.45
CA GLY A 107 2.26 36.07 8.88
C GLY A 107 1.84 35.56 7.50
N LEU A 108 2.31 34.39 7.09
CA LEU A 108 1.97 33.77 5.80
C LEU A 108 0.83 32.77 5.97
N TYR A 109 -0.32 33.10 5.39
CA TYR A 109 -1.44 32.17 5.30
C TYR A 109 -1.07 30.98 4.43
N ASN A 110 -1.32 29.77 4.92
CA ASN A 110 -0.92 28.53 4.27
C ASN A 110 -1.91 27.40 4.55
N CYS A 111 -1.85 26.35 3.72
CA CYS A 111 -2.59 25.11 3.91
C CYS A 111 -1.79 23.94 3.33
N ILE A 112 -1.88 22.76 3.96
CA ILE A 112 -1.38 21.52 3.36
C ILE A 112 -2.46 21.01 2.40
N LEU A 113 -2.07 20.69 1.16
CA LEU A 113 -2.99 20.23 0.13
C LEU A 113 -2.73 18.77 -0.24
N LYS A 114 -3.82 18.02 -0.48
CA LYS A 114 -3.81 16.60 -0.86
C LYS A 114 -3.09 15.74 0.20
N GLY A 115 -2.86 14.47 -0.11
CA GLY A 115 -2.00 13.57 0.69
C GLY A 115 -2.32 13.63 2.18
N GLN A 116 -1.36 14.08 2.99
CA GLN A 116 -1.48 14.13 4.46
C GLN A 116 -2.63 15.01 4.97
N SER A 117 -3.02 16.08 4.25
CA SER A 117 -4.18 16.89 4.64
C SER A 117 -5.51 16.14 4.48
N ILE A 118 -5.63 15.34 3.42
CA ILE A 118 -6.79 14.46 3.20
C ILE A 118 -6.69 13.22 4.10
N GLY A 119 -5.46 12.84 4.50
CA GLY A 119 -5.14 11.81 5.50
C GLY A 119 -6.04 11.83 6.73
N ALA A 120 -6.31 13.03 7.27
CA ALA A 120 -7.16 13.24 8.43
C ALA A 120 -8.63 12.83 8.22
N TYR A 121 -9.09 12.75 6.96
CA TYR A 121 -10.46 12.41 6.58
C TYR A 121 -10.62 10.94 6.13
N TYR A 122 -9.53 10.20 5.90
CA TYR A 122 -9.58 8.77 5.59
C TYR A 122 -9.83 7.94 6.87
N GLY A 123 -11.05 8.03 7.38
CA GLY A 123 -11.56 7.26 8.52
C GLY A 123 -13.01 6.81 8.31
N ASP A 124 -13.79 7.62 7.59
CA ASP A 124 -15.15 7.33 7.14
C ASP A 124 -15.26 7.77 5.66
N ILE A 125 -16.10 7.11 4.86
CA ILE A 125 -16.29 7.46 3.45
C ILE A 125 -16.98 8.83 3.39
N ASP A 126 -16.20 9.88 3.15
CA ASP A 126 -16.74 11.22 2.90
C ASP A 126 -17.11 11.37 1.42
N VAL A 127 -18.42 11.48 1.17
CA VAL A 127 -18.95 11.90 -0.14
C VAL A 127 -18.89 13.41 -0.21
N TRP A 128 -18.11 13.94 -1.15
CA TRP A 128 -18.00 15.37 -1.43
C TRP A 128 -19.13 15.84 -2.35
N PHE A 129 -19.89 16.85 -1.92
CA PHE A 129 -20.81 17.60 -2.78
C PHE A 129 -20.70 19.09 -2.45
N ASP A 130 -20.38 19.90 -3.47
CA ASP A 130 -20.37 21.37 -3.42
C ASP A 130 -19.57 22.00 -2.25
N GLY A 131 -18.32 21.55 -2.07
CA GLY A 131 -17.35 22.20 -1.17
C GLY A 131 -17.64 22.10 0.33
N ASN A 132 -18.70 21.40 0.73
CA ASN A 132 -19.09 21.23 2.13
C ASN A 132 -19.17 19.74 2.49
N ILE A 133 -18.73 19.38 3.70
CA ILE A 133 -18.90 18.04 4.25
C ILE A 133 -20.35 17.91 4.71
N ILE A 134 -21.13 17.05 4.05
CA ILE A 134 -22.58 16.95 4.28
C ILE A 134 -22.93 15.96 5.41
N LYS A 135 -22.08 14.98 5.72
CA LYS A 135 -22.22 14.10 6.91
C LYS A 135 -21.11 13.06 7.01
N THR A 136 -20.69 12.77 8.24
CA THR A 136 -20.01 11.53 8.62
C THR A 136 -21.06 10.45 8.86
N ILE A 137 -21.02 9.36 8.08
CA ILE A 137 -21.85 8.17 8.34
C ILE A 137 -21.04 7.24 9.24
N LYS A 138 -21.54 6.98 10.46
CA LYS A 138 -21.00 5.97 11.38
C LYS A 138 -21.43 4.55 10.97
#